data_AF-A0AB39JTR9-F1
#
_entry.id   AF-A0AB39JTR9-F1
#
_cell.length_a   1.000
_cell.length_b   1.000
_cell.length_c   1.000
_cell.angle_alpha   90.00
_cell.angle_beta   90.00
_cell.angle_gamma   90.00
#
_symmetry.space_group_name_H-M   'P 1'
#
loop_
_entity.id
_entity.type
_entity.pdbx_description
1 polymer ?
#
loop_
_entity_poly.entity_id
_entity_poly.type
_entity_poly.pdbx_seq_one_letter_code
_entity_poly.pdbx_strand_id
1 'polypeptide(L)'
;MTQSTLYLVQASYHHTPQIIEELTNYFDKDDQIVFMGDSTAQLSVSICQQFGSISCLCYEKDLIDAETLAHVNVLNYDQFADLVLQFNRCISLK
;
A
#
# COMPACT_ATOMS: atom_id res chain seq x y z
N MET A 1 -6.73 20.33 8.51
CA MET A 1 -5.93 19.86 7.36
C MET A 1 -5.22 18.61 7.83
N THR A 2 -5.63 17.45 7.33
CA THR A 2 -5.07 16.16 7.75
C THR A 2 -3.61 16.10 7.29
N GLN A 3 -2.68 15.92 8.22
CA GLN A 3 -1.25 15.73 7.93
C GLN A 3 -0.98 14.27 7.50
N SER A 4 -1.92 13.66 6.78
CA SER A 4 -1.81 12.28 6.33
C SER A 4 -0.89 12.17 5.11
N THR A 5 -0.11 11.10 5.06
CA THR A 5 0.85 10.79 4.02
C THR A 5 0.37 9.57 3.23
N LEU A 6 0.42 9.68 1.92
CA LEU A 6 0.23 8.55 1.02
C LEU A 6 1.58 7.91 0.71
N TYR A 7 1.76 6.66 1.12
CA TYR A 7 2.95 5.88 0.83
C TYR A 7 2.70 4.98 -0.38
N LEU A 8 3.54 5.14 -1.41
CA LEU A 8 3.53 4.32 -2.61
C LEU A 8 4.69 3.34 -2.52
N VAL A 9 4.40 2.07 -2.24
CA VAL A 9 5.41 1.01 -2.18
C VAL A 9 5.56 0.43 -3.59
N GLN A 10 6.71 0.70 -4.20
CA GLN A 10 7.06 0.32 -5.57
C GLN A 10 8.35 -0.49 -5.63
N ALA A 11 8.72 -1.11 -4.51
CA ALA A 11 9.97 -1.83 -4.39
C ALA A 11 9.90 -3.22 -5.01
N SER A 12 11.08 -3.78 -5.28
CA SER A 12 11.19 -5.17 -5.70
C SER A 12 10.70 -6.12 -4.61
N TYR A 13 10.27 -7.32 -4.99
CA TYR A 13 9.84 -8.37 -4.07
C TYR A 13 10.82 -8.60 -2.92
N HIS A 14 12.13 -8.61 -3.19
CA HIS A 14 13.16 -8.85 -2.16
C HIS A 14 13.35 -7.68 -1.18
N HIS A 15 13.08 -6.45 -1.62
CA HIS A 15 13.32 -5.24 -0.83
C HIS A 15 12.07 -4.79 -0.04
N THR A 16 10.89 -5.21 -0.50
CA THR A 16 9.60 -4.85 0.11
C THR A 16 9.49 -5.19 1.59
N PRO A 17 9.97 -6.35 2.10
CA PRO A 17 9.92 -6.64 3.54
C PRO A 17 10.69 -5.62 4.39
N GLN A 18 11.85 -5.16 3.93
CA GLN A 18 12.64 -4.14 4.64
C GLN A 18 11.91 -2.81 4.68
N ILE A 19 11.28 -2.41 3.58
CA ILE A 19 10.48 -1.20 3.50
C ILE A 19 9.25 -1.27 4.41
N ILE A 20 8.61 -2.44 4.53
CA ILE A 20 7.49 -2.65 5.46
C ILE A 20 7.95 -2.46 6.91
N GLU A 21 9.10 -3.02 7.29
CA GLU A 21 9.68 -2.81 8.62
C GLU A 21 9.97 -1.33 8.88
N GLU A 22 10.53 -0.61 7.92
CA GLU A 22 10.77 0.83 8.04
C GLU A 22 9.46 1.62 8.15
N LEU A 23 8.47 1.34 7.30
CA LEU A 23 7.14 1.95 7.31
C LEU A 23 6.48 1.83 8.69
N THR A 24 6.61 0.67 9.32
CA THR A 24 6.04 0.39 10.65
C THR A 24 6.50 1.40 11.71
N ASN A 25 7.70 1.97 11.58
CA ASN A 25 8.25 2.90 12.56
C ASN A 25 7.69 4.32 12.46
N TYR A 26 7.14 4.70 11.30
CA TYR A 26 6.71 6.08 11.03
C TYR A 26 5.26 6.20 10.56
N PHE A 27 4.61 5.07 10.23
CA PHE A 27 3.22 5.03 9.79
C PHE A 27 2.27 5.48 10.90
N ASP A 28 1.43 6.47 10.60
CA ASP A 28 0.36 6.95 11.47
C ASP A 28 -1.00 6.39 11.01
N LYS A 29 -1.99 6.36 11.91
CA LYS A 29 -3.32 5.79 11.65
C LYS A 29 -4.09 6.50 10.54
N ASP A 30 -3.73 7.74 10.24
CA ASP A 30 -4.37 8.57 9.21
C ASP A 30 -3.64 8.45 7.85
N ASP A 31 -2.49 7.77 7.81
CA ASP A 31 -1.74 7.51 6.58
C ASP A 31 -2.39 6.40 5.74
N GLN A 32 -2.05 6.37 4.45
CA GLN A 32 -2.46 5.30 3.56
C GLN A 32 -1.28 4.69 2.82
N ILE A 33 -1.39 3.41 2.51
CA ILE A 33 -0.38 2.66 1.77
C ILE A 33 -1.00 2.08 0.50
N VAL A 34 -0.34 2.32 -0.63
CA VAL A 34 -0.65 1.69 -1.91
C VAL A 34 0.55 0.84 -2.32
N PHE A 35 0.37 -0.48 -2.37
CA PHE A 35 1.35 -1.39 -2.93
C PHE A 35 1.15 -1.47 -4.45
N MET A 36 2.27 -1.42 -5.18
CA MET A 36 2.28 -1.41 -6.64
C MET A 36 3.39 -2.31 -7.18
N GLY A 37 3.21 -2.82 -8.40
CA GLY A 37 4.18 -3.72 -9.03
C GLY A 37 4.47 -4.96 -8.19
N ASP A 38 5.73 -5.41 -8.17
CA ASP A 38 6.15 -6.65 -7.51
C ASP A 38 5.96 -6.65 -5.98
N SER A 39 5.85 -5.47 -5.38
CA SER A 39 5.67 -5.34 -3.93
C SER A 39 4.33 -5.90 -3.44
N THR A 40 3.31 -5.95 -4.29
CA THR A 40 1.99 -6.50 -3.91
C THR A 40 2.05 -8.00 -3.62
N ALA A 41 2.98 -8.73 -4.23
CA ALA A 41 3.18 -10.16 -3.99
C ALA A 41 3.71 -10.48 -2.59
N GLN A 42 4.17 -9.47 -1.84
CA GLN A 42 4.59 -9.61 -0.44
C GLN A 42 3.46 -9.35 0.56
N LEU A 43 2.27 -8.93 0.08
CA LEU A 43 1.13 -8.71 0.95
C LEU A 43 0.71 -10.03 1.62
N SER A 44 0.36 -9.91 2.89
CA SER A 44 -0.21 -11.00 3.67
C SER A 44 -1.28 -10.45 4.60
N VAL A 45 -2.14 -11.33 5.11
CA VAL A 45 -3.13 -10.99 6.13
C VAL A 45 -2.49 -10.26 7.33
N SER A 46 -1.31 -10.69 7.77
CA SER A 46 -0.57 -10.04 8.87
C SER A 46 -0.23 -8.59 8.56
N ILE A 47 0.26 -8.31 7.35
CA ILE A 47 0.58 -6.96 6.90
C ILE A 47 -0.70 -6.12 6.83
N CYS A 48 -1.79 -6.67 6.29
CA CYS A 48 -3.07 -5.98 6.21
C CYS A 48 -3.64 -5.63 7.59
N GLN A 49 -3.52 -6.53 8.57
CA GLN A 49 -3.94 -6.28 9.94
C GLN A 49 -3.06 -5.22 10.63
N GLN A 50 -1.77 -5.18 10.30
CA GLN A 50 -0.82 -4.25 10.88
C GLN A 50 -1.09 -2.80 10.46
N PHE A 51 -1.36 -2.55 9.17
CA PHE A 51 -1.58 -1.20 8.65
C PHE A 51 -3.07 -0.82 8.53
N GLY A 52 -3.98 -1.80 8.58
CA GLY A 52 -5.42 -1.61 8.50
C GLY A 52 -5.91 -1.26 7.09
N SER A 53 -5.56 -0.08 6.59
CA SER A 53 -6.01 0.43 5.28
C SER A 53 -4.93 0.27 4.22
N ILE A 54 -4.87 -0.91 3.61
CA ILE A 54 -3.96 -1.20 2.50
C ILE A 54 -4.73 -1.19 1.18
N SER A 55 -4.15 -0.54 0.18
CA SER A 55 -4.66 -0.61 -1.19
C SER A 55 -3.63 -1.21 -2.15
N CYS A 56 -4.11 -1.78 -3.25
CA CYS A 56 -3.29 -2.17 -4.39
C CYS A 56 -3.98 -1.77 -5.70
N LEU A 57 -3.21 -1.77 -6.79
CA LEU A 57 -3.77 -1.56 -8.12
C LEU A 57 -4.40 -2.86 -8.67
N CYS A 58 -5.44 -2.72 -9.48
CA CYS A 58 -6.23 -3.84 -9.99
C CYS A 58 -5.46 -4.79 -10.93
N TYR A 59 -4.38 -4.33 -11.54
CA TYR A 59 -3.53 -5.14 -12.42
C TYR A 59 -2.67 -6.13 -11.64
N GLU A 60 -2.37 -5.79 -10.39
CA GLU A 60 -1.50 -6.53 -9.50
C GLU A 60 -2.26 -7.37 -8.48
N LYS A 61 -3.60 -7.29 -8.44
CA LYS A 61 -4.44 -8.05 -7.51
C LYS A 61 -4.25 -9.56 -7.63
N ASP A 62 -3.92 -10.05 -8.83
CA ASP A 62 -3.76 -11.47 -9.13
C ASP A 62 -2.44 -12.05 -8.57
N LEU A 63 -1.55 -11.19 -8.06
CA LEU A 63 -0.35 -11.58 -7.32
C LEU A 63 -0.64 -11.85 -5.83
N ILE A 64 -1.84 -11.52 -5.36
CA ILE A 64 -2.26 -11.62 -3.97
C ILE A 64 -3.17 -12.85 -3.83
N ASP A 65 -2.97 -13.64 -2.79
CA ASP A 65 -3.86 -14.76 -2.49
C ASP A 65 -5.27 -14.27 -2.10
N ALA A 66 -6.28 -15.12 -2.29
CA ALA A 66 -7.68 -14.73 -2.08
C ALA A 66 -8.01 -14.34 -0.62
N GLU A 67 -7.29 -14.88 0.36
CA GLU A 67 -7.49 -14.56 1.78
C GLU A 67 -6.99 -13.15 2.07
N THR A 68 -5.75 -12.84 1.67
CA THR A 68 -5.17 -11.51 1.79
C THR A 68 -5.94 -10.49 0.98
N LEU A 69 -6.37 -10.82 -0.25
CA LEU A 69 -7.11 -9.92 -1.11
C LEU A 69 -8.43 -9.44 -0.50
N ALA A 70 -9.06 -10.24 0.37
CA ALA A 70 -10.27 -9.84 1.10
C ALA A 70 -10.04 -8.68 2.08
N HIS A 71 -8.78 -8.41 2.45
CA HIS A 71 -8.36 -7.33 3.34
C HIS A 71 -7.73 -6.14 2.59
N VAL A 72 -7.61 -6.22 1.25
CA VAL A 72 -6.96 -5.19 0.43
C VAL A 72 -7.98 -4.44 -0.39
N ASN A 73 -7.90 -3.12 -0.38
CA ASN A 73 -8.71 -2.28 -1.24
C ASN A 73 -8.12 -2.21 -2.65
N VAL A 74 -8.80 -2.82 -3.61
CA VAL A 74 -8.34 -2.87 -5.01
C VAL A 74 -8.80 -1.60 -5.74
N LEU A 75 -7.83 -0.82 -6.23
CA LEU A 75 -8.04 0.43 -6.94
C LEU A 75 -7.80 0.25 -8.44
N ASN A 76 -8.63 0.86 -9.27
CA ASN A 76 -8.27 1.13 -10.65
C ASN A 76 -7.44 2.43 -10.76
N TYR A 77 -6.92 2.75 -11.96
CA TYR A 77 -6.10 3.95 -12.15
C TYR A 77 -6.84 5.26 -11.88
N ASP A 78 -8.14 5.34 -12.20
CA ASP A 78 -8.94 6.54 -11.95
C ASP A 78 -9.11 6.78 -10.45
N GLN A 79 -9.46 5.74 -9.69
CA GLN A 79 -9.57 5.77 -8.23
C GLN A 79 -8.23 6.06 -7.56
N PHE A 80 -7.14 5.52 -8.09
CA PHE A 80 -5.79 5.83 -7.61
C PHE A 80 -5.43 7.30 -7.85
N ALA A 81 -5.74 7.85 -9.02
CA ALA A 81 -5.52 9.26 -9.31
C ALA A 81 -6.31 10.16 -8.36
N ASP A 82 -7.60 9.85 -8.14
CA ASP A 82 -8.43 10.55 -7.17
C ASP A 82 -7.89 10.43 -5.74
N LEU A 83 -7.36 9.26 -5.36
CA LEU A 83 -6.76 9.05 -4.06
C LEU A 83 -5.54 9.94 -3.87
N VAL A 84 -4.60 9.95 -4.82
CA VAL A 84 -3.39 10.78 -4.77
C VAL A 84 -3.73 12.26 -4.57
N LEU A 85 -4.81 12.74 -5.20
CA LEU A 85 -5.27 14.12 -5.06
C LEU A 85 -5.85 14.47 -3.68
N GLN A 86 -6.25 13.47 -2.88
CA GLN A 86 -6.77 13.68 -1.52
C GLN A 86 -5.65 13.92 -0.48
N PHE A 87 -4.39 13.63 -0.83
CA PHE A 87 -3.25 13.75 0.09
C PHE A 87 -2.33 14.90 -0.30
N ASN A 88 -1.94 15.70 0.69
CA ASN A 88 -0.99 16.79 0.48
C ASN A 88 0.47 16.30 0.39
N ARG A 89 0.75 15.08 0.85
CA ARG A 89 2.08 14.47 0.87
C ARG A 89 2.01 13.06 0.31
N CYS A 90 2.80 12.80 -0.72
CA CYS A 90 3.00 11.48 -1.30
C CYS A 90 4.49 11.10 -1.21
N ILE A 91 4.79 9.91 -0.71
CA ILE A 91 6.15 9.38 -0.59
C ILE A 91 6.23 8.06 -1.36
N SER A 92 7.17 7.96 -2.29
CA SER A 92 7.44 6.71 -3.01
C SER A 92 8.62 5.99 -2.40
N LEU A 93 8.42 4.72 -2.03
CA LEU A 93 9.41 3.82 -1.45
C LEU A 93 9.76 2.77 -2.51
N LYS A 94 11.04 2.64 -2.87
CA LYS A 94 11.54 1.85 -4.01
C LYS A 94 12.65 0.90 -3.59
#